data_AF-A0A944EQL6-F1
#
_entry.id   AF-A0A944EQL6-F1
#
_cell.length_a   1.000
_cell.length_b   1.000
_cell.length_c   1.000
_cell.angle_alpha   90.00
_cell.angle_beta   90.00
_cell.angle_gamma   90.00
#
_symmetry.space_group_name_H-M   'P 1'
#
loop_
_entity.id
_entity.type
_entity.pdbx_description
1 polymer ?
#
loop_
_entity_poly.entity_id
_entity_poly.type
_entity_poly.pdbx_seq_one_letter_code
_entity_poly.pdbx_strand_id
1 'polypeptide(L)'
;MITPNPRTPEGMAVLQLHDRLAELEEDKGEWPGADAVTIISDWLARFDIPTASEPAFTRIPPRPPGQAWVLRRWDRHQDTVGLFTDEDAALASLAHHVRTSWANLLGDGDVPNNPPADDRPAVDLYYGPEHDNRPDEGYSLYADTISGVRRERIVPLDFRFPEAGACARAHRDAVFYPGTHGDLPCVSVDDILVFAYLDHELGAFRVSIHLDSAPEHLVRPDGTVPLRVVVEDTVVLDDSGEAGAPQPPLLDTLLSAADDGQREAIRAAALAAGVLWRCPVCQWDNPEAATCCEGPGPCRKPKPAAEQTAA
;
A
#
# COMPACT_ATOMS: atom_id res chain seq x y z
N MET A 1 4.06 -10.27 -44.48
CA MET A 1 2.71 -10.16 -45.07
C MET A 1 2.14 -11.56 -45.16
N ILE A 2 1.11 -11.88 -44.36
CA ILE A 2 0.48 -13.21 -44.38
C ILE A 2 -0.54 -13.18 -45.51
N THR A 3 -0.37 -14.01 -46.54
CA THR A 3 -1.35 -14.14 -47.63
C THR A 3 -2.36 -15.22 -47.24
N PRO A 4 -3.66 -14.90 -47.07
CA PRO A 4 -4.66 -15.89 -46.73
C PRO A 4 -4.77 -16.96 -47.82
N ASN A 5 -4.93 -18.23 -47.44
CA ASN A 5 -5.07 -19.33 -48.39
C ASN A 5 -6.53 -19.46 -48.86
N PRO A 6 -6.87 -19.15 -50.13
CA PRO A 6 -8.24 -19.19 -50.63
C PRO A 6 -8.80 -20.63 -50.75
N ARG A 7 -7.97 -21.66 -50.52
CA ARG A 7 -8.42 -23.06 -50.52
C ARG A 7 -8.86 -23.54 -49.14
N THR A 8 -8.73 -22.71 -48.10
CA THR A 8 -9.18 -23.00 -46.74
C THR A 8 -10.42 -22.19 -46.40
N PRO A 9 -11.39 -22.73 -45.65
CA PRO A 9 -12.55 -21.97 -45.17
C PRO A 9 -12.16 -20.68 -44.44
N GLU A 10 -11.10 -20.75 -43.63
CA GLU A 10 -10.58 -19.63 -42.84
C GLU A 10 -9.94 -18.57 -43.74
N GLY A 11 -9.10 -18.98 -44.70
CA GLY A 11 -8.49 -18.05 -45.64
C GLY A 11 -9.51 -17.39 -46.58
N MET A 12 -10.56 -18.10 -46.99
CA MET A 12 -11.68 -17.51 -47.74
C MET A 12 -12.46 -16.48 -46.92
N ALA A 13 -12.69 -16.75 -45.64
CA ALA A 13 -13.41 -15.82 -44.78
C ALA A 13 -12.62 -14.54 -44.50
N VAL A 14 -11.29 -14.61 -44.37
CA VAL A 14 -10.43 -13.41 -44.25
C VAL A 14 -10.49 -12.58 -45.52
N LEU A 15 -10.46 -13.21 -46.70
CA LEU A 15 -10.59 -12.51 -47.97
C LEU A 15 -11.96 -11.83 -48.11
N GLN A 16 -13.04 -12.51 -47.72
CA GLN A 16 -14.40 -11.93 -47.72
C GLN A 16 -14.57 -10.76 -46.74
N LEU A 17 -13.90 -10.80 -45.58
CA LEU A 17 -13.89 -9.67 -44.64
C LEU A 17 -13.16 -8.46 -45.25
N HIS A 18 -11.99 -8.71 -45.84
CA HIS A 18 -11.22 -7.69 -46.53
C HIS A 18 -12.04 -7.02 -47.64
N ASP A 19 -12.70 -7.80 -48.49
CA ASP A 19 -13.51 -7.28 -49.60
C ASP A 19 -14.68 -6.43 -49.08
N ARG A 20 -15.36 -6.88 -48.00
CA ARG A 20 -16.46 -6.12 -47.38
C ARG A 20 -16.01 -4.80 -46.74
N LEU A 21 -14.82 -4.77 -46.14
CA LEU A 21 -14.27 -3.54 -45.56
C LEU A 21 -13.79 -2.58 -46.66
N ALA A 22 -13.23 -3.10 -47.76
CA ALA A 22 -12.85 -2.31 -48.92
C ALA A 22 -14.06 -1.70 -49.64
N GLU A 23 -15.13 -2.48 -49.83
CA GLU A 23 -16.41 -1.99 -50.38
C GLU A 23 -17.00 -0.88 -49.49
N LEU A 24 -16.95 -1.03 -48.16
CA LEU A 24 -17.43 -0.03 -47.22
C LEU A 24 -16.62 1.28 -47.26
N GLU A 25 -15.31 1.19 -47.45
CA GLU A 25 -14.41 2.34 -47.60
C GLU A 25 -14.66 3.08 -48.92
N GLU A 26 -14.90 2.34 -50.02
CA GLU A 26 -15.18 2.89 -51.35
C GLU A 26 -16.55 3.60 -51.40
N ASP A 27 -17.58 3.04 -50.76
CA ASP A 27 -18.96 3.57 -50.80
C ASP A 27 -19.14 4.86 -49.98
N LYS A 28 -18.37 5.05 -48.89
CA LYS A 28 -18.55 6.16 -47.96
C LYS A 28 -17.46 7.24 -48.00
N GLY A 29 -16.32 6.97 -48.63
CA GLY A 29 -15.20 7.92 -48.75
C GLY A 29 -14.51 8.28 -47.42
N GLU A 30 -14.99 7.75 -46.30
CA GLU A 30 -14.44 7.86 -44.94
C GLU A 30 -14.84 6.60 -44.16
N TRP A 31 -13.98 6.11 -43.26
CA TRP A 31 -14.24 4.89 -42.48
C TRP A 31 -15.42 5.07 -41.51
N PRO A 32 -16.56 4.39 -41.72
CA PRO A 32 -17.70 4.46 -40.81
C PRO A 32 -17.46 3.52 -39.62
N GLY A 33 -16.95 4.06 -38.51
CA GLY A 33 -16.56 3.27 -37.34
C GLY A 33 -17.63 2.29 -36.84
N ALA A 34 -18.92 2.64 -36.92
CA ALA A 34 -20.01 1.77 -36.48
C ALA A 34 -20.29 0.58 -37.43
N ASP A 35 -20.19 0.80 -38.75
CA ASP A 35 -20.47 -0.24 -39.75
C ASP A 35 -19.29 -1.22 -39.85
N ALA A 36 -18.05 -0.70 -39.74
CA ALA A 36 -16.85 -1.54 -39.67
C ALA A 36 -16.87 -2.45 -38.42
N VAL A 37 -17.25 -1.90 -37.26
CA VAL A 37 -17.43 -2.70 -36.02
C VAL A 37 -18.50 -3.77 -36.20
N THR A 38 -19.61 -3.45 -36.86
CA THR A 38 -20.68 -4.43 -37.13
C THR A 38 -20.19 -5.55 -38.05
N ILE A 39 -19.50 -5.22 -39.15
CA ILE A 39 -18.96 -6.20 -40.11
C ILE A 39 -17.94 -7.13 -39.43
N ILE A 40 -17.05 -6.58 -38.60
CA ILE A 40 -16.05 -7.36 -37.86
C ILE A 40 -16.73 -8.23 -36.80
N SER A 41 -17.73 -7.71 -36.07
CA SER A 41 -18.46 -8.46 -35.04
C SER A 41 -19.23 -9.64 -35.64
N ASP A 42 -19.94 -9.42 -36.75
CA ASP A 42 -20.64 -10.48 -37.48
C ASP A 42 -19.68 -11.52 -38.07
N TRP A 43 -18.48 -11.09 -38.48
CA TRP A 43 -17.44 -11.98 -38.97
C TRP A 43 -16.86 -12.84 -37.84
N LEU A 44 -16.54 -12.24 -36.69
CA LEU A 44 -16.04 -12.94 -35.51
C LEU A 44 -17.05 -13.97 -34.99
N ALA A 45 -18.34 -13.64 -34.99
CA ALA A 45 -19.41 -14.55 -34.56
C ALA A 45 -19.55 -15.83 -35.41
N ARG A 46 -19.00 -15.84 -36.64
CA ARG A 46 -18.99 -17.04 -37.51
C ARG A 46 -17.91 -18.03 -37.14
N PHE A 47 -16.90 -17.58 -36.40
CA PHE A 47 -15.87 -18.43 -35.87
C PHE A 47 -16.23 -18.74 -34.44
N ASP A 48 -16.30 -20.03 -34.14
CA ASP A 48 -16.41 -20.54 -32.78
C ASP A 48 -15.06 -20.31 -32.08
N ILE A 49 -14.67 -19.03 -31.95
CA ILE A 49 -13.58 -18.60 -31.10
C ILE A 49 -14.17 -18.85 -29.72
N PRO A 50 -13.62 -19.81 -28.94
CA PRO A 50 -14.04 -19.94 -27.56
C PRO A 50 -13.88 -18.55 -26.97
N THR A 51 -14.98 -17.93 -26.56
CA THR A 51 -14.93 -16.77 -25.68
C THR A 51 -14.18 -17.29 -24.47
N ALA A 52 -12.86 -17.07 -24.45
CA ALA A 52 -12.03 -17.37 -23.31
C ALA A 52 -12.79 -16.78 -22.14
N SER A 53 -13.22 -17.64 -21.21
CA SER A 53 -14.01 -17.21 -20.06
C SER A 53 -13.34 -15.96 -19.53
N GLU A 54 -14.05 -14.82 -19.55
CA GLU A 54 -13.47 -13.56 -19.11
C GLU A 54 -12.81 -13.83 -17.76
N PRO A 55 -11.52 -13.48 -17.59
CA PRO A 55 -10.83 -13.79 -16.35
C PRO A 55 -11.64 -13.17 -15.23
N ALA A 56 -12.09 -13.99 -14.29
CA ALA A 56 -12.92 -13.48 -13.21
C ALA A 56 -12.07 -12.47 -12.42
N PHE A 57 -12.59 -11.27 -12.17
CA PHE A 57 -11.84 -10.21 -11.50
C PHE A 57 -12.29 -10.07 -10.05
N THR A 58 -11.37 -9.60 -9.19
CA THR A 58 -11.71 -9.09 -7.86
C THR A 58 -11.35 -7.62 -7.74
N ARG A 59 -12.01 -6.95 -6.79
CA ARG A 59 -11.79 -5.55 -6.47
C ARG A 59 -11.10 -5.44 -5.12
N ILE A 60 -9.94 -4.81 -5.11
CA ILE A 60 -9.24 -4.51 -3.86
C ILE A 60 -9.59 -3.08 -3.47
N PRO A 61 -10.26 -2.87 -2.32
CA PRO A 61 -10.59 -1.53 -1.86
C PRO A 61 -9.30 -0.75 -1.60
N PRO A 62 -9.31 0.59 -1.81
CA PRO A 62 -8.16 1.41 -1.47
C PRO A 62 -7.84 1.27 0.01
N ARG A 63 -6.54 1.35 0.34
CA ARG A 63 -6.09 1.37 1.74
C ARG A 63 -6.80 2.54 2.47
N PRO A 64 -7.27 2.33 3.72
CA PRO A 64 -7.78 3.44 4.51
C PRO A 64 -6.71 4.53 4.59
N PRO A 65 -7.11 5.81 4.53
CA PRO A 65 -6.14 6.90 4.49
C PRO A 65 -5.28 6.89 5.76
N GLY A 66 -4.00 7.18 5.57
CA GLY A 66 -3.07 7.36 6.68
C GLY A 66 -3.25 8.74 7.29
N GLN A 67 -2.88 8.88 8.56
CA GLN A 67 -2.74 10.18 9.19
C GLN A 67 -1.26 10.54 9.24
N ALA A 68 -0.93 11.77 8.89
CA ALA A 68 0.41 12.32 9.03
C ALA A 68 0.33 13.68 9.70
N TRP A 69 1.42 14.09 10.33
CA TRP A 69 1.57 15.43 10.86
C TRP A 69 2.28 16.30 9.84
N VAL A 70 1.60 17.37 9.43
CA VAL A 70 2.12 18.34 8.47
C VAL A 70 2.72 19.49 9.25
N LEU A 71 4.03 19.68 9.09
CA LEU A 71 4.72 20.87 9.56
C LEU A 71 5.01 21.75 8.34
N ARG A 72 4.34 22.89 8.27
CA ARG A 72 4.72 23.96 7.35
C ARG A 72 5.47 25.03 8.13
N ARG A 73 6.63 25.44 7.64
CA ARG A 73 7.42 26.54 8.19
C ARG A 73 7.78 27.49 7.07
N TRP A 74 7.57 28.78 7.32
CA TRP A 74 7.87 29.83 6.36
C TRP A 74 8.76 30.90 6.99
N ASP A 75 9.62 31.49 6.17
CA ASP A 75 10.32 32.73 6.44
C ASP A 75 10.26 33.65 5.21
N ARG A 76 10.92 34.82 5.27
CA ARG A 76 10.98 35.77 4.15
C ARG A 76 11.64 35.24 2.86
N HIS A 77 12.27 34.08 2.88
CA HIS A 77 13.04 33.49 1.79
C HIS A 77 12.54 32.10 1.37
N GLN A 78 11.90 31.35 2.26
CA GLN A 78 11.53 29.95 2.06
C GLN A 78 10.16 29.63 2.65
N ASP A 79 9.44 28.71 1.99
CA ASP A 79 8.23 28.08 2.48
C ASP A 79 8.40 26.57 2.34
N THR A 80 8.52 25.89 3.47
CA THR A 80 8.91 24.48 3.55
C THR A 80 7.80 23.67 4.19
N VAL A 81 7.48 22.51 3.61
CA VAL A 81 6.50 21.56 4.13
C VAL A 81 7.20 20.24 4.38
N GLY A 82 7.08 19.71 5.60
CA GLY A 82 7.53 18.38 6.00
C GLY A 82 6.35 17.53 6.47
N LEU A 83 6.45 16.21 6.24
CA LEU A 83 5.46 15.22 6.66
C LEU A 83 6.09 14.29 7.69
N PHE A 84 5.38 14.05 8.79
CA PHE A 84 5.86 13.28 9.93
C PHE A 84 4.85 12.21 10.34
N THR A 85 5.34 11.15 10.96
CA THR A 85 4.52 10.04 11.46
C THR A 85 3.63 10.44 12.62
N ASP A 86 4.09 11.37 13.45
CA ASP A 86 3.45 11.81 14.69
C ASP A 86 3.81 13.27 15.00
N GLU A 87 3.08 13.86 15.95
CA GLU A 87 3.26 15.25 16.38
C GLU A 87 4.64 15.49 16.99
N ASP A 88 5.13 14.52 17.76
CA ASP A 88 6.38 14.62 18.51
C ASP A 88 7.58 14.68 17.55
N ALA A 89 7.59 13.86 16.50
CA ALA A 89 8.61 13.90 15.45
C ALA A 89 8.60 15.22 14.69
N ALA A 90 7.42 15.75 14.37
CA ALA A 90 7.29 17.06 13.72
C ALA A 90 7.79 18.19 14.63
N LEU A 91 7.43 18.14 15.92
CA LEU A 91 7.85 19.11 16.92
C LEU A 91 9.36 19.04 17.17
N ALA A 92 9.94 17.84 17.22
CA ALA A 92 11.39 17.64 17.35
C ALA A 92 12.16 18.24 16.17
N SER A 93 11.65 18.08 14.94
CA SER A 93 12.21 18.72 13.74
C SER A 93 12.13 20.25 13.83
N LEU A 94 11.00 20.79 14.28
CA LEU A 94 10.85 22.23 14.49
C LEU A 94 11.80 22.76 15.57
N ALA A 95 11.91 22.06 16.70
CA ALA A 95 12.80 22.40 17.79
C ALA A 95 14.27 22.36 17.36
N HIS A 96 14.66 21.38 16.52
CA HIS A 96 16.00 21.34 15.93
C HIS A 96 16.33 22.62 15.13
N HIS A 97 15.41 23.10 14.30
CA HIS A 97 15.57 24.38 13.60
C HIS A 97 15.70 25.56 14.56
N VAL A 98 14.81 25.64 15.54
CA VAL A 98 14.81 26.70 16.56
C VAL A 98 16.15 26.76 17.29
N ARG A 99 16.68 25.61 17.71
CA ARG A 99 17.99 25.51 18.38
C ARG A 99 19.13 25.95 17.48
N THR A 100 19.08 25.59 16.19
CA THR A 100 20.08 26.02 15.19
C THR A 100 20.02 27.53 14.96
N SER A 101 18.84 28.12 15.09
CA SER A 101 18.58 29.56 14.92
C SER A 101 18.62 30.35 16.22
N TRP A 102 18.96 29.73 17.36
CA TRP A 102 18.84 30.34 18.70
C TRP A 102 19.66 31.61 18.87
N ALA A 103 20.79 31.70 18.18
CA ALA A 103 21.65 32.89 18.20
C ALA A 103 20.89 34.17 17.79
N ASN A 104 19.80 34.06 17.02
CA ASN A 104 18.95 35.17 16.58
C ASN A 104 18.04 35.72 17.68
N LEU A 105 18.04 35.14 18.88
CA LEU A 105 17.31 35.62 20.06
C LEU A 105 18.23 36.23 21.13
N LEU A 106 19.55 36.09 20.98
CA LEU A 106 20.51 36.58 21.96
C LEU A 106 20.46 38.12 22.02
N GLY A 107 20.07 38.65 23.18
CA GLY A 107 19.90 40.08 23.41
C GLY A 107 18.48 40.47 23.84
N ASP A 108 17.52 39.55 23.75
CA ASP A 108 16.18 39.71 24.32
C ASP A 108 16.17 39.24 25.78
N GLY A 109 15.71 40.10 26.70
CA GLY A 109 16.04 40.01 28.14
C GLY A 109 15.49 38.77 28.86
N ASP A 110 14.45 38.15 28.30
CA ASP A 110 13.76 37.00 28.88
C ASP A 110 14.16 35.66 28.21
N VAL A 111 15.07 35.69 27.22
CA VAL A 111 15.51 34.47 26.52
C VAL A 111 16.81 33.92 27.10
N PRO A 112 16.85 32.64 27.52
CA PRO A 112 18.07 32.00 27.99
C PRO A 112 19.20 32.01 26.94
N ASN A 113 20.45 32.16 27.39
CA ASN A 113 21.62 32.13 26.50
C ASN A 113 21.77 30.83 25.70
N ASN A 114 21.23 29.71 26.21
CA ASN A 114 21.22 28.42 25.54
C ASN A 114 19.77 27.94 25.38
N PRO A 115 19.42 27.29 24.27
CA PRO A 115 18.08 26.76 24.08
C PRO A 115 17.75 25.66 25.09
N PRO A 116 16.48 25.53 25.50
CA PRO A 116 16.01 24.38 26.26
C PRO A 116 16.24 23.04 25.54
N ALA A 117 16.47 22.00 26.34
CA ALA A 117 16.60 20.62 25.86
C ALA A 117 15.26 20.01 25.44
N ASP A 118 14.17 20.43 26.07
CA ASP A 118 12.82 19.99 25.73
C ASP A 118 12.33 20.73 24.47
N ASP A 119 11.66 20.01 23.57
CA ASP A 119 11.28 20.54 22.26
C ASP A 119 10.22 21.65 22.34
N ARG A 120 9.16 21.43 23.12
CA ARG A 120 8.06 22.39 23.24
C ARG A 120 8.48 23.72 23.86
N PRO A 121 9.19 23.75 25.01
CA PRO A 121 9.68 25.00 25.58
C PRO A 121 10.65 25.76 24.68
N ALA A 122 11.47 25.07 23.87
CA ALA A 122 12.35 25.74 22.93
C ALA A 122 11.55 26.46 21.83
N VAL A 123 10.55 25.80 21.26
CA VAL A 123 9.66 26.37 20.23
C VAL A 123 8.86 27.54 20.77
N ASP A 124 8.26 27.40 21.96
CA ASP A 124 7.42 28.42 22.59
C ASP A 124 8.21 29.71 22.88
N LEU A 125 9.48 29.59 23.31
CA LEU A 125 10.34 30.77 23.54
C LEU A 125 10.74 31.46 22.23
N TYR A 126 10.90 30.70 21.14
CA TYR A 126 11.35 31.25 19.86
C TYR A 126 10.23 31.95 19.09
N TYR A 127 9.04 31.33 18.99
CA TYR A 127 7.91 31.92 18.28
C TYR A 127 6.99 32.74 19.20
N GLY A 128 7.07 32.55 20.51
CA GLY A 128 6.17 33.18 21.47
C GLY A 128 4.87 32.39 21.63
N PRO A 129 4.13 32.61 22.73
CA PRO A 129 2.88 31.89 23.02
C PRO A 129 1.76 32.18 22.01
N GLU A 130 1.80 33.32 21.32
CA GLU A 130 0.86 33.69 20.24
C GLU A 130 1.47 33.51 18.84
N HIS A 131 2.69 32.98 18.75
CA HIS A 131 3.45 32.79 17.51
C HIS A 131 3.77 34.11 16.77
N ASP A 132 3.87 35.22 17.49
CA ASP A 132 4.03 36.58 16.97
C ASP A 132 5.40 37.23 17.28
N ASN A 133 6.28 36.55 18.03
CA ASN A 133 7.63 37.05 18.31
C ASN A 133 8.48 37.19 17.04
N ARG A 134 8.05 36.60 15.93
CA ARG A 134 8.68 36.68 14.63
C ARG A 134 7.71 37.27 13.60
N PRO A 135 7.94 38.50 13.11
CA PRO A 135 7.05 39.12 12.12
C PRO A 135 7.19 38.49 10.72
N ASP A 136 8.36 37.93 10.42
CA ASP A 136 8.72 37.43 9.08
C ASP A 136 8.94 35.91 9.04
N GLU A 137 8.63 35.19 10.11
CA GLU A 137 8.82 33.74 10.22
C GLU A 137 7.67 33.12 11.01
N GLY A 138 7.22 31.93 10.64
CA GLY A 138 6.20 31.21 11.40
C GLY A 138 6.09 29.74 11.02
N TYR A 139 5.22 29.04 11.72
CA TYR A 139 4.92 27.64 11.45
C TYR A 139 3.44 27.31 11.67
N SER A 140 2.99 26.26 11.01
CA SER A 140 1.72 25.59 11.30
C SER A 140 1.99 24.09 11.42
N LEU A 141 1.53 23.49 12.51
CA LEU A 141 1.61 22.07 12.77
C LEU A 141 0.19 21.52 12.97
N TYR A 142 -0.22 20.58 12.13
CA TYR A 142 -1.54 19.96 12.22
C TYR A 142 -1.51 18.53 11.68
N ALA A 143 -2.42 17.70 12.19
CA ALA A 143 -2.63 16.38 11.62
C ALA A 143 -3.47 16.50 10.35
N ASP A 144 -3.03 15.84 9.28
CA ASP A 144 -3.74 15.76 8.01
C ASP A 144 -3.92 14.31 7.58
N THR A 145 -4.98 14.08 6.80
CA THR A 145 -5.33 12.78 6.26
C THR A 145 -4.67 12.63 4.90
N ILE A 146 -3.56 11.88 4.84
CA ILE A 146 -2.92 11.54 3.57
C ILE A 146 -3.72 10.41 2.93
N SER A 147 -4.59 10.80 2.01
CA SER A 147 -5.20 9.87 1.08
C SER A 147 -4.17 9.50 0.01
N GLY A 148 -3.64 8.28 0.06
CA GLY A 148 -2.91 7.71 -1.08
C GLY A 148 -3.78 7.73 -2.34
N VAL A 149 -3.16 7.57 -3.53
CA VAL A 149 -3.87 7.58 -4.81
C VAL A 149 -5.04 6.58 -4.76
N ARG A 150 -6.26 7.12 -4.69
CA ARG A 150 -7.52 6.44 -4.39
C ARG A 150 -8.04 5.67 -5.60
N ARG A 151 -7.35 4.62 -6.04
CA ARG A 151 -7.88 3.74 -7.07
C ARG A 151 -8.19 2.38 -6.47
N GLU A 152 -9.47 2.03 -6.49
CA GLU A 152 -9.91 0.63 -6.37
C GLU A 152 -9.21 -0.16 -7.48
N ARG A 153 -8.50 -1.22 -7.10
CA ARG A 153 -7.75 -2.03 -8.08
C ARG A 153 -8.64 -3.13 -8.59
N ILE A 154 -8.65 -3.32 -9.90
CA ILE A 154 -9.31 -4.45 -10.55
C ILE A 154 -8.20 -5.43 -10.94
N VAL A 155 -8.13 -6.58 -10.27
CA VAL A 155 -7.09 -7.58 -10.51
C VAL A 155 -7.70 -8.91 -10.96
N PRO A 156 -7.06 -9.64 -11.89
CA PRO A 156 -7.52 -10.96 -12.31
C PRO A 156 -7.41 -11.97 -11.17
N LEU A 157 -8.43 -12.83 -10.99
CA LEU A 157 -8.39 -13.95 -10.04
C LEU A 157 -7.41 -15.04 -10.48
N ASP A 158 -7.20 -15.18 -11.78
CA ASP A 158 -6.19 -16.05 -12.38
C ASP A 158 -4.84 -15.35 -12.51
N PHE A 159 -4.38 -14.71 -11.43
CA PHE A 159 -3.12 -13.99 -11.38
C PHE A 159 -1.97 -14.82 -11.99
N ARG A 160 -1.23 -14.20 -12.92
CA ARG A 160 -0.02 -14.76 -13.51
C ARG A 160 1.12 -13.78 -13.34
N PHE A 161 2.22 -14.28 -12.78
CA PHE A 161 3.43 -13.49 -12.67
C PHE A 161 3.98 -13.14 -14.07
N PRO A 162 4.59 -11.96 -14.27
CA PRO A 162 5.13 -11.59 -15.57
C PRO A 162 6.14 -12.60 -16.10
N GLU A 163 6.15 -12.72 -17.42
CA GLU A 163 7.15 -13.53 -18.11
C GLU A 163 8.57 -12.94 -17.96
N ALA A 164 9.58 -13.79 -18.14
CA ALA A 164 10.99 -13.41 -17.97
C ALA A 164 11.41 -12.17 -18.76
N GLY A 165 10.86 -11.96 -19.96
CA GLY A 165 11.14 -10.77 -20.79
C GLY A 165 10.60 -9.48 -20.18
N ALA A 166 9.44 -9.51 -19.54
CA ALA A 166 8.87 -8.38 -18.81
C ALA A 166 9.69 -8.08 -17.56
N CYS A 167 10.03 -9.11 -16.77
CA CYS A 167 10.90 -8.97 -15.59
C CYS A 167 12.25 -8.35 -15.95
N ALA A 168 12.87 -8.81 -17.05
CA ALA A 168 14.16 -8.26 -17.50
C ALA A 168 14.08 -6.79 -17.91
N ARG A 169 12.94 -6.31 -18.42
CA ARG A 169 12.73 -4.87 -18.70
C ARG A 169 12.60 -4.10 -17.39
N ALA A 170 11.71 -4.54 -16.51
CA ALA A 170 11.51 -3.94 -15.20
C ALA A 170 12.81 -3.80 -14.39
N HIS A 171 13.67 -4.82 -14.41
CA HIS A 171 14.97 -4.77 -13.73
C HIS A 171 15.93 -3.74 -14.33
N ARG A 172 15.90 -3.52 -15.65
CA ARG A 172 16.75 -2.51 -16.32
C ARG A 172 16.26 -1.10 -16.05
N ASP A 173 14.96 -0.94 -15.89
CA ASP A 173 14.31 0.34 -15.64
C ASP A 173 14.22 0.67 -14.13
N ALA A 174 14.81 -0.18 -13.28
CA ALA A 174 14.83 0.03 -11.83
C ALA A 174 15.50 1.35 -11.46
N VAL A 175 14.88 2.09 -10.54
CA VAL A 175 15.35 3.40 -10.08
C VAL A 175 15.72 3.32 -8.61
N PHE A 176 16.92 3.80 -8.26
CA PHE A 176 17.32 3.96 -6.87
C PHE A 176 17.15 5.41 -6.44
N TYR A 177 16.40 5.60 -5.36
CA TYR A 177 16.21 6.89 -4.71
C TYR A 177 17.05 6.91 -3.43
N PRO A 178 18.18 7.63 -3.42
CA PRO A 178 18.96 7.79 -2.19
C PRO A 178 18.11 8.53 -1.15
N GLY A 179 18.16 8.08 0.10
CA GLY A 179 17.54 8.81 1.21
C GLY A 179 18.22 10.17 1.38
N THR A 180 17.44 11.23 1.45
CA THR A 180 17.93 12.60 1.69
C THR A 180 17.21 13.20 2.89
N HIS A 181 17.94 13.92 3.75
CA HIS A 181 17.41 14.79 4.82
C HIS A 181 16.13 14.30 5.53
N GLY A 182 16.12 13.04 6.01
CA GLY A 182 15.01 12.47 6.76
C GLY A 182 14.22 11.38 6.02
N ASP A 183 14.34 11.29 4.70
CA ASP A 183 13.72 10.22 3.92
C ASP A 183 14.55 8.93 3.94
N LEU A 184 13.85 7.78 3.95
CA LEU A 184 14.48 6.47 3.84
C LEU A 184 14.87 6.19 2.38
N PRO A 185 16.04 5.57 2.13
CA PRO A 185 16.40 5.15 0.79
C PRO A 185 15.41 4.10 0.29
N CYS A 186 15.10 4.15 -1.00
CA CYS A 186 14.24 3.15 -1.62
C CYS A 186 14.67 2.81 -3.05
N VAL A 187 14.27 1.61 -3.48
CA VAL A 187 14.38 1.18 -4.86
C VAL A 187 12.99 1.00 -5.43
N SER A 188 12.77 1.48 -6.65
CA SER A 188 11.57 1.20 -7.44
C SER A 188 11.90 0.17 -8.51
N VAL A 189 11.13 -0.90 -8.60
CA VAL A 189 11.15 -1.86 -9.71
C VAL A 189 9.73 -2.03 -10.20
N ASP A 190 9.46 -1.59 -11.43
CA ASP A 190 8.10 -1.56 -12.02
C ASP A 190 7.07 -0.90 -11.08
N ASP A 191 7.44 0.25 -10.54
CA ASP A 191 6.63 1.06 -9.60
C ASP A 191 6.29 0.39 -8.25
N ILE A 192 6.86 -0.78 -7.95
CA ILE A 192 6.92 -1.33 -6.60
C ILE A 192 8.05 -0.63 -5.84
N LEU A 193 7.72 0.07 -4.77
CA LEU A 193 8.70 0.74 -3.91
C LEU A 193 9.13 -0.18 -2.78
N VAL A 194 10.44 -0.39 -2.64
CA VAL A 194 11.04 -1.19 -1.58
C VAL A 194 11.96 -0.31 -0.74
N PHE A 195 11.65 -0.19 0.55
CA PHE A 195 12.44 0.51 1.55
C PHE A 195 13.19 -0.51 2.39
N ALA A 196 14.49 -0.30 2.58
CA ALA A 196 15.33 -1.20 3.35
C ALA A 196 16.19 -0.39 4.33
N TYR A 197 15.97 -0.57 5.63
CA TYR A 197 16.54 0.29 6.67
C TYR A 197 16.72 -0.44 8.01
N LEU A 198 17.56 0.12 8.88
CA LEU A 198 17.70 -0.34 10.26
C LEU A 198 16.58 0.27 11.11
N ASP A 199 15.78 -0.58 11.73
CA ASP A 199 14.72 -0.21 12.67
C ASP A 199 15.27 -0.37 14.10
N HIS A 200 15.55 0.76 14.75
CA HIS A 200 16.14 0.77 16.09
C HIS A 200 15.17 0.23 17.15
N GLU A 201 13.87 0.49 16.99
CA GLU A 201 12.85 0.09 17.96
C GLU A 201 12.66 -1.42 17.96
N LEU A 202 12.67 -2.03 16.77
CA LEU A 202 12.58 -3.48 16.61
C LEU A 202 13.94 -4.19 16.71
N GLY A 203 15.05 -3.44 16.69
CA GLY A 203 16.40 -3.99 16.67
C GLY A 203 16.67 -4.86 15.44
N ALA A 204 16.08 -4.51 14.30
CA ALA A 204 16.04 -5.38 13.12
C ALA A 204 16.34 -4.61 11.82
N PHE A 205 16.84 -5.31 10.81
CA PHE A 205 16.83 -4.81 9.44
C PHE A 205 15.44 -5.02 8.84
N ARG A 206 14.78 -3.93 8.48
CA ARG A 206 13.39 -3.93 8.02
C ARG A 206 13.33 -3.68 6.52
N VAL A 207 12.61 -4.55 5.83
CA VAL A 207 12.23 -4.38 4.42
C VAL A 207 10.74 -4.09 4.37
N SER A 208 10.37 -2.93 3.84
CA SER A 208 8.97 -2.50 3.67
C SER A 208 8.67 -2.35 2.18
N ILE A 209 7.59 -2.99 1.72
CA ILE A 209 7.18 -2.98 0.32
C ILE A 209 5.88 -2.19 0.19
N HIS A 210 5.92 -1.15 -0.64
CA HIS A 210 4.82 -0.23 -0.85
C HIS A 210 4.27 -0.43 -2.25
N LEU A 211 2.97 -0.75 -2.31
CA LEU A 211 2.29 -1.14 -3.54
C LEU A 211 1.42 -0.04 -4.13
N ASP A 212 1.36 1.15 -3.53
CA ASP A 212 0.41 2.20 -3.91
C ASP A 212 0.49 2.59 -5.40
N SER A 213 1.71 2.55 -5.97
CA SER A 213 1.97 2.81 -7.40
C SER A 213 2.14 1.53 -8.24
N ALA A 214 2.19 0.35 -7.61
CA ALA A 214 2.46 -0.90 -8.32
C ALA A 214 1.37 -1.17 -9.38
N PRO A 215 1.72 -1.63 -10.58
CA PRO A 215 0.76 -1.93 -11.62
C PRO A 215 -0.11 -3.13 -11.24
N GLU A 216 -1.37 -3.11 -11.70
CA GLU A 216 -2.40 -4.10 -11.32
C GLU A 216 -1.98 -5.55 -11.64
N HIS A 217 -1.19 -5.75 -12.69
CA HIS A 217 -0.74 -7.08 -13.12
C HIS A 217 0.34 -7.71 -12.22
N LEU A 218 0.93 -6.95 -11.30
CA LEU A 218 1.85 -7.48 -10.28
C LEU A 218 1.17 -7.81 -8.97
N VAL A 219 -0.04 -7.28 -8.76
CA VAL A 219 -0.81 -7.43 -7.52
C VAL A 219 -1.76 -8.61 -7.62
N ARG A 220 -1.66 -9.49 -6.63
CA ARG A 220 -2.53 -10.64 -6.44
C ARG A 220 -3.93 -10.23 -5.97
N PRO A 221 -4.93 -11.13 -6.10
CA PRO A 221 -6.29 -10.92 -5.60
C PRO A 221 -6.42 -10.49 -4.13
N ASP A 222 -5.47 -10.89 -3.28
CA ASP A 222 -5.44 -10.56 -1.85
C ASP A 222 -4.76 -9.21 -1.56
N GLY A 223 -4.29 -8.50 -2.58
CA GLY A 223 -3.67 -7.18 -2.46
C GLY A 223 -2.17 -7.18 -2.19
N THR A 224 -1.53 -8.34 -2.23
CA THR A 224 -0.06 -8.48 -2.09
C THR A 224 0.61 -8.67 -3.44
N VAL A 225 1.95 -8.70 -3.45
CA VAL A 225 2.75 -9.15 -4.60
C VAL A 225 3.47 -10.44 -4.19
N PRO A 226 3.80 -11.36 -5.13
CA PRO A 226 4.63 -12.51 -4.80
C PRO A 226 6.01 -12.09 -4.32
N LEU A 227 6.43 -12.58 -3.16
CA LEU A 227 7.72 -12.22 -2.55
C LEU A 227 8.58 -13.44 -2.33
N ARG A 228 9.88 -13.30 -2.57
CA ARG A 228 10.89 -14.28 -2.16
C ARG A 228 12.07 -13.55 -1.57
N VAL A 229 12.38 -13.83 -0.31
CA VAL A 229 13.52 -13.26 0.41
C VAL A 229 14.56 -14.33 0.59
N VAL A 230 15.75 -14.06 0.07
CA VAL A 230 16.91 -14.94 0.16
C VAL A 230 18.02 -14.20 0.89
N VAL A 231 18.55 -14.81 1.94
CA VAL A 231 19.72 -14.33 2.68
C VAL A 231 20.88 -15.23 2.30
N GLU A 232 21.84 -14.68 1.57
CA GLU A 232 22.91 -15.44 0.90
C GLU A 232 22.31 -16.51 -0.01
N ASP A 233 22.39 -17.79 0.38
CA ASP A 233 21.82 -18.93 -0.35
C ASP A 233 20.59 -19.54 0.34
N THR A 234 20.16 -18.96 1.47
CA THR A 234 19.04 -19.47 2.27
C THR A 234 17.77 -18.70 1.97
N VAL A 235 16.74 -19.40 1.51
CA VAL A 235 15.40 -18.83 1.35
C VAL A 235 14.75 -18.71 2.73
N VAL A 236 14.55 -17.48 3.19
CA VAL A 236 13.92 -17.20 4.50
C VAL A 236 12.43 -16.90 4.39
N LEU A 237 11.99 -16.48 3.21
CA LEU A 237 10.57 -16.34 2.86
C LEU A 237 10.39 -16.69 1.39
N ASP A 238 9.43 -17.57 1.09
CA ASP A 238 9.00 -17.85 -0.28
C ASP A 238 7.48 -17.85 -0.33
N ASP A 239 6.97 -16.77 -0.91
CA ASP A 239 5.57 -16.54 -1.19
C ASP A 239 5.40 -16.43 -2.70
N SER A 240 6.13 -17.22 -3.50
CA SER A 240 5.99 -17.26 -4.97
C SER A 240 5.00 -18.32 -5.49
N GLY A 241 4.51 -19.21 -4.61
CA GLY A 241 3.62 -20.32 -4.98
C GLY A 241 2.22 -19.91 -5.44
N GLU A 242 1.56 -20.81 -6.19
CA GLU A 242 0.14 -20.71 -6.60
C GLU A 242 -0.84 -20.87 -5.42
N ALA A 243 -0.40 -21.55 -4.35
CA ALA A 243 -1.06 -21.47 -3.05
C ALA A 243 -0.70 -20.11 -2.46
N GLY A 244 -1.56 -19.14 -2.73
CA GLY A 244 -1.30 -17.71 -2.60
C GLY A 244 -0.76 -17.24 -1.27
N ALA A 245 -0.46 -15.94 -1.27
CA ALA A 245 -0.08 -15.08 -0.16
C ALA A 245 -0.45 -15.63 1.22
N PRO A 246 0.37 -15.39 2.26
CA PRO A 246 0.01 -15.76 3.63
C PRO A 246 -1.38 -15.22 3.95
N GLN A 247 -2.40 -16.07 3.82
CA GLN A 247 -3.75 -15.69 4.15
C GLN A 247 -3.73 -15.47 5.65
N PRO A 248 -4.34 -14.38 6.16
CA PRO A 248 -4.74 -14.36 7.55
C PRO A 248 -5.43 -15.71 7.80
N PRO A 249 -5.03 -16.48 8.83
CA PRO A 249 -5.62 -17.78 9.07
C PRO A 249 -7.14 -17.61 8.98
N LEU A 250 -7.85 -18.49 8.29
CA LEU A 250 -9.29 -18.39 7.97
C LEU A 250 -10.15 -17.78 9.10
N LEU A 251 -9.77 -18.05 10.34
CA LEU A 251 -10.28 -17.45 11.57
C LEU A 251 -10.23 -15.91 11.60
N ASP A 252 -9.12 -15.26 11.27
CA ASP A 252 -8.97 -13.79 11.26
C ASP A 252 -9.86 -13.14 10.20
N THR A 253 -10.00 -13.78 9.04
CA THR A 253 -10.92 -13.37 7.98
C THR A 253 -12.38 -13.48 8.45
N LEU A 254 -12.75 -14.59 9.08
CA LEU A 254 -14.09 -14.81 9.63
C LEU A 254 -14.40 -13.83 10.77
N LEU A 255 -13.44 -13.55 11.66
CA LEU A 255 -13.60 -12.63 12.78
C LEU A 255 -13.69 -11.17 12.33
N SER A 256 -13.01 -10.80 11.25
CA SER A 256 -13.04 -9.44 10.71
C SER A 256 -14.37 -9.12 10.02
N ALA A 257 -14.99 -10.12 9.38
CA ALA A 257 -16.25 -9.97 8.67
C ALA A 257 -17.51 -10.18 9.53
N ALA A 258 -17.36 -10.73 10.74
CA ALA A 258 -18.46 -11.10 11.62
C ALA A 258 -18.98 -9.96 12.49
N ASP A 259 -20.30 -9.92 12.69
CA ASP A 259 -20.94 -9.12 13.74
C ASP A 259 -20.65 -9.67 15.15
N ASP A 260 -21.01 -8.94 16.20
CA ASP A 260 -20.67 -9.30 17.59
C ASP A 260 -21.23 -10.67 18.01
N GLY A 261 -22.42 -11.06 17.52
CA GLY A 261 -23.00 -12.37 17.80
C GLY A 261 -22.31 -13.50 17.05
N GLN A 262 -21.98 -13.27 15.78
CA GLN A 262 -21.21 -14.20 14.94
C GLN A 262 -19.79 -14.39 15.46
N ARG A 263 -19.15 -13.32 15.95
CA ARG A 263 -17.80 -13.35 16.52
C ARG A 263 -17.69 -14.30 17.70
N GLU A 264 -18.66 -14.27 18.62
CA GLU A 264 -18.63 -15.17 19.78
C GLU A 264 -18.82 -16.64 19.35
N ALA A 265 -19.73 -16.90 18.39
CA ALA A 265 -19.94 -18.24 17.84
C ALA A 265 -18.69 -18.78 17.12
N ILE A 266 -18.03 -17.95 16.32
CA ILE A 266 -16.78 -18.29 15.62
C ILE A 266 -15.66 -18.59 16.62
N ARG A 267 -15.51 -17.78 17.68
CA ARG A 267 -14.52 -18.03 18.74
C ARG A 267 -14.80 -19.31 19.51
N ALA A 268 -16.06 -19.58 19.86
CA ALA A 268 -16.45 -20.80 20.54
C ALA A 268 -16.16 -22.04 19.68
N ALA A 269 -16.45 -21.99 18.38
CA ALA A 269 -16.13 -23.05 17.43
C ALA A 269 -14.61 -23.24 17.29
N ALA A 270 -13.83 -22.16 17.22
CA ALA A 270 -12.37 -22.21 17.11
C ALA A 270 -11.70 -22.79 18.37
N LEU A 271 -12.24 -22.50 19.57
CA LEU A 271 -11.81 -23.11 20.83
C LEU A 271 -12.15 -24.61 20.87
N ALA A 272 -13.35 -24.99 20.44
CA ALA A 272 -13.77 -26.40 20.38
C ALA A 272 -12.94 -27.21 19.37
N ALA A 273 -12.52 -26.57 18.28
CA ALA A 273 -11.67 -27.16 17.25
C ALA A 273 -10.17 -27.16 17.59
N GLY A 274 -9.76 -26.58 18.72
CA GLY A 274 -8.35 -26.51 19.15
C GLY A 274 -7.48 -25.48 18.41
N VAL A 275 -8.07 -24.68 17.53
CA VAL A 275 -7.38 -23.62 16.75
C VAL A 275 -7.04 -22.41 17.63
N LEU A 276 -7.85 -22.19 18.67
CA LEU A 276 -7.56 -21.26 19.76
C LEU A 276 -7.43 -22.03 21.08
N TRP A 277 -6.67 -21.47 22.01
CA TRP A 277 -6.72 -21.84 23.42
C TRP A 277 -6.97 -20.61 24.29
N ARG A 278 -7.72 -20.80 25.38
CA ARG A 278 -8.00 -19.74 26.34
C ARG A 278 -6.99 -19.79 27.48
N CYS A 279 -6.32 -18.67 27.74
CA CYS A 279 -5.38 -18.60 28.84
C CYS A 279 -6.10 -18.75 30.19
N PRO A 280 -5.66 -19.67 31.06
CA PRO A 280 -6.31 -19.86 32.36
C PRO A 280 -6.14 -18.65 33.29
N VAL A 281 -5.10 -17.82 33.08
CA VAL A 281 -4.77 -16.67 33.93
C VAL A 281 -5.50 -15.40 33.49
N CYS A 282 -5.40 -15.03 32.21
CA CYS A 282 -5.94 -13.76 31.72
C CYS A 282 -7.25 -13.88 30.92
N GLN A 283 -7.70 -15.11 30.64
CA GLN A 283 -8.94 -15.41 29.91
C GLN A 283 -9.01 -14.87 28.47
N TRP A 284 -7.87 -14.43 27.91
CA TRP A 284 -7.76 -14.09 26.50
C TRP A 284 -7.60 -15.35 25.64
N ASP A 285 -8.17 -15.29 24.43
CA ASP A 285 -8.02 -16.32 23.41
C ASP A 285 -6.69 -16.11 22.67
N ASN A 286 -5.94 -17.19 22.46
CA ASN A 286 -4.64 -17.19 21.81
C ASN A 286 -4.63 -18.25 20.69
N PRO A 287 -3.89 -18.05 19.60
CA PRO A 287 -3.75 -19.06 18.55
C PRO A 287 -3.02 -20.29 19.08
N GLU A 288 -3.34 -21.47 18.52
CA GLU A 288 -2.73 -22.76 18.90
C GLU A 288 -1.20 -22.71 18.90
N ALA A 289 -0.59 -22.05 17.90
CA ALA A 289 0.86 -21.93 17.78
C ALA A 289 1.50 -21.06 18.88
N ALA A 290 0.73 -20.26 19.61
CA ALA A 290 1.25 -19.43 20.67
C ALA A 290 1.48 -20.27 21.94
N THR A 291 2.73 -20.35 22.38
CA THR A 291 3.12 -21.01 23.64
C THR A 291 2.79 -20.16 24.88
N CYS A 292 2.43 -18.89 24.68
CA CYS A 292 2.13 -17.89 25.71
C CYS A 292 1.32 -16.74 25.09
N CYS A 293 0.75 -15.87 25.94
CA CYS A 293 -0.21 -14.86 25.49
C CYS A 293 0.41 -13.70 24.68
N GLU A 294 1.75 -13.55 24.65
CA GLU A 294 2.50 -12.55 23.89
C GLU A 294 4.03 -12.73 24.12
N GLY A 295 4.68 -13.64 23.39
CA GLY A 295 6.14 -13.79 23.46
C GLY A 295 6.73 -13.99 24.89
N PRO A 296 8.05 -13.84 25.09
CA PRO A 296 8.67 -14.00 26.39
C PRO A 296 8.37 -12.79 27.30
N GLY A 297 7.23 -12.83 28.00
CA GLY A 297 6.80 -11.79 28.94
C GLY A 297 5.70 -12.25 29.90
N PRO A 298 5.35 -11.44 30.93
CA PRO A 298 4.23 -11.73 31.80
C PRO A 298 2.90 -11.69 31.04
N CYS A 299 1.90 -12.41 31.56
CA CYS A 299 0.59 -12.56 30.94
C CYS A 299 -0.14 -11.21 30.74
N ARG A 300 -0.98 -11.12 29.69
CA ARG A 300 -1.85 -9.96 29.44
C ARG A 300 -2.68 -9.60 30.68
N LYS A 301 -3.05 -8.33 30.80
CA LYS A 301 -4.05 -7.89 31.79
C LYS A 301 -5.34 -8.72 31.62
N PRO A 302 -5.96 -9.23 32.70
CA PRO A 302 -7.15 -10.06 32.61
C PRO A 302 -8.26 -9.41 31.79
N LYS A 303 -8.95 -10.21 30.98
CA LYS A 303 -10.11 -9.75 30.20
C LYS A 303 -11.14 -9.15 31.18
N PRO A 304 -11.62 -7.91 30.95
CA PRO A 304 -12.65 -7.32 31.81
C PRO A 304 -13.88 -8.22 31.80
N ALA A 305 -14.45 -8.48 32.98
CA ALA A 305 -15.69 -9.22 33.08
C ALA A 305 -16.76 -8.41 32.35
N ALA A 306 -17.29 -8.94 31.25
CA ALA A 306 -18.50 -8.39 30.65
C ALA A 306 -19.56 -8.36 31.75
N GLU A 307 -20.10 -7.17 32.02
CA GLU A 307 -21.18 -7.00 32.99
C GLU A 307 -22.26 -8.03 32.69
N GLN A 308 -22.46 -8.93 33.65
CA GLN A 308 -23.54 -9.89 33.62
C GLN A 308 -24.84 -9.10 33.63
N THR A 309 -25.47 -8.94 32.47
CA THR A 309 -26.86 -8.50 32.39
C THR A 309 -27.68 -9.58 33.07
N ALA A 310 -28.10 -9.28 34.29
CA ALA A 310 -28.93 -10.11 35.13
C ALA A 310 -30.35 -10.23 34.57
N ALA A 311 -30.87 -11.47 34.65
CA ALA A 311 -32.27 -11.90 34.69
C ALA A 311 -33.19 -11.59 33.49
#